data_AF-A0A8J6VS79-F1
#
_entry.id   AF-A0A8J6VS79-F1
#
_cell.length_a   1.000
_cell.length_b   1.000
_cell.length_c   1.000
_cell.angle_alpha   90.00
_cell.angle_beta   90.00
_cell.angle_gamma   90.00
#
_symmetry.space_group_name_H-M   'P 1'
#
loop_
_entity.id
_entity.type
_entity.pdbx_description
1 polymer ?
#
loop_
_entity_poly.entity_id
_entity_poly.type
_entity_poly.pdbx_seq_one_letter_code
_entity_poly.pdbx_strand_id
1 'polypeptide(L)'
;MSNALPRPVRAVVIGFPNVGKSALINRLLNKRVVESARRPGVTRQLRWIRISEQLDLLDAPGVLPSLLKDQEAALKLAICDDIGEAAHDNQRVAAALIDLLKHLQAKTPEAVPGNPLLDRYSLDPAHLTGESYLAALADSRHQGDIERTARQMLNDFRKGILGAIALEMPL
;
A
#
# COMPACT_ATOMS: atom_id res chain seq x y z
N MET A 1 -40.49 -15.38 31.45
CA MET A 1 -39.85 -14.37 30.58
C MET A 1 -38.46 -14.86 30.23
N SER A 2 -38.24 -15.27 28.98
CA SER A 2 -36.92 -15.72 28.53
C SER A 2 -35.98 -14.50 28.46
N ASN A 3 -35.09 -14.39 29.43
CA ASN A 3 -34.09 -13.32 29.49
C ASN A 3 -32.99 -13.67 28.48
N ALA A 4 -33.25 -13.45 27.19
CA ALA A 4 -32.24 -13.59 26.17
C ALA A 4 -31.22 -12.48 26.40
N LEU A 5 -30.04 -12.84 26.91
CA LEU A 5 -28.90 -11.93 26.94
C LEU A 5 -28.72 -11.34 25.53
N PRO A 6 -28.53 -10.02 25.40
CA PRO A 6 -28.37 -9.39 24.10
C PRO A 6 -27.22 -10.08 23.37
N ARG A 7 -27.50 -10.57 22.15
CA ARG A 7 -26.49 -11.24 21.33
C ARG A 7 -25.41 -10.21 20.95
N PRO A 8 -24.13 -10.59 20.95
CA PRO A 8 -23.06 -9.70 20.49
C PRO A 8 -23.34 -9.20 19.07
N VAL A 9 -23.02 -7.94 18.81
CA VAL A 9 -23.01 -7.38 17.47
C VAL A 9 -21.97 -8.13 16.64
N ARG A 10 -22.36 -8.54 15.43
CA ARG A 10 -21.47 -9.20 14.48
C ARG A 10 -21.17 -8.25 13.34
N ALA A 11 -19.90 -7.91 13.17
CA ALA A 11 -19.43 -7.07 12.08
C ALA A 11 -18.34 -7.78 11.27
N VAL A 12 -18.19 -7.37 10.01
CA VAL A 12 -17.20 -7.95 9.08
C VAL A 12 -16.21 -6.88 8.69
N VAL A 13 -14.92 -7.23 8.69
CA VAL A 13 -13.86 -6.36 8.18
C VAL A 13 -13.56 -6.77 6.74
N ILE A 14 -13.92 -5.91 5.77
CA ILE A 14 -13.70 -6.13 4.34
C ILE A 14 -12.71 -5.12 3.76
N GLY A 15 -12.05 -5.49 2.66
CA GLY A 15 -11.12 -4.63 1.93
C GLY A 15 -10.12 -5.41 1.10
N PHE A 16 -9.30 -4.69 0.32
CA PHE A 16 -8.21 -5.26 -0.48
C PHE A 16 -7.19 -6.02 0.38
N PRO A 17 -6.35 -6.88 -0.22
CA PRO A 17 -5.18 -7.44 0.46
C PRO A 17 -4.27 -6.34 1.05
N ASN A 18 -3.47 -6.68 2.06
CA ASN A 18 -2.45 -5.80 2.67
C ASN A 18 -2.89 -4.46 3.31
N VAL A 19 -4.16 -4.04 3.21
CA VAL A 19 -4.69 -2.81 3.86
C VAL A 19 -4.73 -2.83 5.40
N GLY A 20 -4.23 -3.88 6.06
CA GLY A 20 -4.11 -3.94 7.52
C GLY A 20 -5.32 -4.50 8.29
N LYS A 21 -6.27 -5.18 7.64
CA LYS A 21 -7.45 -5.79 8.29
C LYS A 21 -7.12 -6.62 9.55
N SER A 22 -6.21 -7.58 9.42
CA SER A 22 -5.83 -8.44 10.55
C SER A 22 -4.94 -7.71 11.58
N ALA A 23 -4.21 -6.68 11.15
CA ALA A 23 -3.47 -5.81 12.08
C ALA A 23 -4.42 -4.96 12.94
N LEU A 24 -5.50 -4.45 12.36
CA LEU A 24 -6.57 -3.75 13.08
C LEU A 24 -7.20 -4.67 14.14
N ILE A 25 -7.53 -5.91 13.78
CA ILE A 25 -8.10 -6.89 14.72
C ILE A 25 -7.14 -7.16 15.88
N ASN A 26 -5.86 -7.42 15.60
CA ASN A 26 -4.85 -7.64 16.64
C ASN A 26 -4.71 -6.41 17.57
N ARG A 27 -4.78 -5.20 17.00
CA ARG A 27 -4.71 -3.95 17.75
C ARG A 27 -5.93 -3.76 18.66
N LEU A 28 -7.14 -4.06 18.18
CA LEU A 28 -8.36 -4.00 19.00
C LEU A 28 -8.30 -4.97 20.21
N LEU A 29 -7.56 -6.07 20.07
CA LEU A 29 -7.40 -7.08 21.13
C LEU A 29 -6.17 -6.88 22.01
N ASN A 30 -5.31 -5.91 21.69
CA ASN A 30 -4.00 -5.71 22.31
C ASN A 30 -3.14 -7.00 22.38
N LYS A 31 -3.34 -7.94 21.44
CA LYS A 31 -2.58 -9.19 21.35
C LYS A 31 -2.65 -9.77 19.93
N ARG A 32 -1.67 -10.61 19.58
CA ARG A 32 -1.60 -11.27 18.28
C ARG A 32 -2.47 -12.53 18.26
N VAL A 33 -3.71 -12.41 17.75
CA VAL A 33 -4.69 -13.51 17.62
C VAL A 33 -4.78 -14.04 16.19
N VAL A 34 -4.52 -13.18 15.22
CA VAL A 34 -4.50 -13.54 13.79
C VAL A 34 -3.13 -13.30 13.18
N GLU A 35 -2.76 -14.13 12.21
CA GLU A 35 -1.55 -13.89 11.42
C GLU A 35 -1.72 -12.59 10.65
N SER A 36 -0.68 -11.75 10.69
CA SER A 36 -0.65 -10.49 9.96
C SER A 36 0.75 -10.34 9.39
N ALA A 37 0.82 -10.21 8.06
CA ALA A 37 2.04 -9.94 7.31
C ALA A 37 1.68 -9.15 6.05
N ARG A 38 2.62 -8.33 5.57
CA ARG A 38 2.51 -7.60 4.29
C ARG A 38 2.86 -8.54 3.13
N ARG A 39 2.01 -9.53 2.90
CA ARG A 39 2.07 -10.41 1.73
C ARG A 39 0.66 -10.93 1.42
N PRO A 40 0.27 -11.07 0.15
CA PRO A 40 -1.01 -11.65 -0.22
C PRO A 40 -1.20 -13.07 0.34
N GLY A 41 -2.46 -13.44 0.62
CA GLY A 41 -2.82 -14.81 1.00
C GLY A 41 -2.45 -15.23 2.43
N VAL A 42 -2.20 -14.29 3.35
CA VAL A 42 -1.99 -14.55 4.79
C VAL A 42 -3.30 -15.05 5.43
N THR A 43 -4.37 -14.27 5.31
CA THR A 43 -5.70 -14.68 5.78
C THR A 43 -6.36 -15.55 4.71
N ARG A 44 -6.55 -16.84 5.00
CA ARG A 44 -7.09 -17.83 4.04
C ARG A 44 -8.48 -18.35 4.38
N GLN A 45 -8.92 -18.14 5.62
CA GLN A 45 -10.18 -18.67 6.14
C GLN A 45 -10.95 -17.57 6.85
N LEU A 46 -12.27 -17.69 6.81
CA LEU A 46 -13.17 -16.84 7.58
C LEU A 46 -13.13 -17.26 9.05
N ARG A 47 -12.87 -16.33 9.97
CA ARG A 47 -12.85 -16.60 11.41
C ARG A 47 -13.57 -15.53 12.20
N TRP A 48 -14.55 -15.92 13.00
CA TRP A 48 -15.16 -15.05 14.01
C TRP A 48 -14.22 -14.88 15.20
N ILE A 49 -14.01 -13.64 15.61
CA ILE A 49 -13.09 -13.25 16.68
C ILE A 49 -13.87 -12.36 17.64
N ARG A 50 -13.97 -12.81 18.90
CA ARG A 50 -14.57 -12.01 19.97
C ARG A 50 -13.64 -10.85 20.31
N ILE A 51 -14.10 -9.62 20.10
CA ILE A 51 -13.41 -8.40 20.52
C ILE A 51 -13.81 -8.00 21.94
N SER A 52 -15.10 -8.13 22.27
CA SER A 52 -15.66 -7.88 23.60
C SER A 52 -16.94 -8.70 23.80
N GLU A 53 -17.54 -8.65 24.99
CA GLU A 53 -18.85 -9.26 25.26
C GLU A 53 -19.96 -8.77 24.31
N GLN A 54 -19.78 -7.59 23.70
CA GLN A 54 -20.76 -6.95 22.84
C GLN A 54 -20.39 -6.99 21.35
N LEU A 55 -19.18 -7.42 20.97
CA LEU A 55 -18.69 -7.33 19.59
C LEU A 55 -17.87 -8.55 19.15
N ASP A 56 -18.31 -9.12 18.04
CA ASP A 56 -17.60 -10.10 17.22
C ASP A 56 -17.18 -9.49 15.88
N LEU A 57 -15.91 -9.69 15.50
CA LEU A 57 -15.41 -9.35 14.17
C LEU A 57 -15.10 -10.60 13.36
N LEU A 58 -15.50 -10.60 12.10
CA LEU A 58 -15.08 -11.60 11.13
C LEU A 58 -13.76 -11.16 10.47
N ASP A 59 -12.67 -11.89 10.71
CA ASP A 59 -11.44 -11.79 9.92
C ASP A 59 -11.68 -12.50 8.58
N ALA A 60 -11.60 -11.73 7.49
CA ALA A 60 -11.83 -12.21 6.14
C ALA A 60 -10.59 -11.99 5.26
N PRO A 61 -10.33 -12.90 4.29
CA PRO A 61 -9.32 -12.69 3.27
C PRO A 61 -9.49 -11.33 2.56
N GLY A 62 -8.37 -10.75 2.12
CA GLY A 62 -8.44 -9.59 1.22
C GLY A 62 -9.12 -9.98 -0.08
N VAL A 63 -10.04 -9.15 -0.55
CA VAL A 63 -10.77 -9.39 -1.80
C VAL A 63 -10.16 -8.53 -2.89
N LEU A 64 -9.66 -9.18 -3.94
CA LEU A 64 -9.18 -8.52 -5.15
C LEU A 64 -10.14 -8.88 -6.30
N PRO A 65 -10.75 -7.91 -7.01
CA PRO A 65 -11.56 -8.21 -8.18
C PRO A 65 -10.75 -8.95 -9.25
N SER A 66 -11.40 -9.86 -9.99
CA SER A 66 -10.77 -10.62 -11.08
C SER A 66 -10.34 -9.74 -12.26
N LEU A 67 -10.91 -8.55 -12.39
CA LEU A 67 -10.55 -7.56 -13.40
C LEU A 67 -10.60 -6.15 -12.81
N LEU A 68 -9.45 -5.48 -12.79
CA LEU A 68 -9.36 -4.04 -12.55
C LEU A 68 -9.47 -3.34 -13.91
N LYS A 69 -10.63 -2.70 -14.18
CA LYS A 69 -10.88 -2.00 -15.45
C LYS A 69 -10.11 -0.68 -15.55
N ASP A 70 -9.91 -0.04 -14.40
CA ASP A 70 -9.17 1.21 -14.27
C ASP A 70 -7.69 0.91 -14.08
N GLN A 71 -6.89 1.22 -15.10
CA GLN A 71 -5.45 1.03 -15.10
C GLN A 71 -4.74 1.98 -14.15
N GLU A 72 -5.26 3.19 -13.94
CA GLU A 72 -4.67 4.16 -13.02
C GLU A 72 -4.88 3.71 -11.57
N ALA A 73 -6.09 3.25 -11.23
CA ALA A 73 -6.36 2.66 -9.93
C ALA A 73 -5.52 1.40 -9.68
N ALA A 74 -5.41 0.52 -10.69
CA ALA A 74 -4.57 -0.67 -10.59
C ALA A 74 -3.10 -0.33 -10.36
N LEU A 75 -2.59 0.71 -11.01
CA LEU A 75 -1.23 1.18 -10.80
C LEU A 75 -1.02 1.70 -9.39
N LYS A 76 -1.92 2.53 -8.85
CA LYS A 76 -1.83 3.03 -7.47
C LYS A 76 -1.85 1.88 -6.45
N LEU A 77 -2.70 0.88 -6.67
CA LEU A 77 -2.72 -0.33 -5.85
C LEU A 77 -1.40 -1.12 -5.93
N ALA A 78 -0.75 -1.19 -7.10
CA ALA A 78 0.56 -1.81 -7.26
C ALA A 78 1.66 -1.03 -6.52
N ILE A 79 1.64 0.31 -6.60
CA ILE A 79 2.55 1.19 -5.87
C ILE A 79 2.44 0.93 -4.35
N CYS A 80 1.21 0.82 -3.83
CA CYS A 80 0.92 0.61 -2.42
C CYS A 80 1.13 -0.85 -1.92
N ASP A 81 1.42 -1.80 -2.81
CA ASP A 81 1.51 -3.24 -2.53
C ASP A 81 0.18 -3.90 -2.13
N ASP A 82 -0.96 -3.36 -2.56
CA ASP A 82 -2.29 -3.89 -2.21
C ASP A 82 -2.69 -5.11 -3.07
N ILE A 83 -2.03 -5.30 -4.21
CA ILE A 83 -2.35 -6.36 -5.19
C ILE A 83 -1.22 -7.37 -5.41
N GLY A 84 -0.10 -7.21 -4.69
CA GLY A 84 1.00 -8.17 -4.61
C GLY A 84 2.06 -8.04 -5.70
N GLU A 85 3.30 -8.42 -5.37
CA GLU A 85 4.48 -8.26 -6.23
C GLU A 85 4.46 -9.14 -7.50
N ALA A 86 3.79 -10.29 -7.48
CA ALA A 86 3.80 -11.23 -8.62
C ALA A 86 3.02 -10.73 -9.85
N ALA A 87 2.25 -9.63 -9.71
CA ALA A 87 1.35 -9.14 -10.76
C ALA A 87 1.93 -7.97 -11.56
N HIS A 88 3.10 -7.42 -11.21
CA HIS A 88 3.60 -6.18 -11.81
C HIS A 88 5.11 -6.17 -12.05
N ASP A 89 5.51 -5.49 -13.11
CA ASP A 89 6.91 -5.12 -13.38
C ASP A 89 7.33 -3.98 -12.44
N ASN A 90 8.26 -4.26 -11.52
CA ASN A 90 8.74 -3.28 -10.54
C ASN A 90 9.30 -2.02 -11.20
N GLN A 91 10.00 -2.16 -12.32
CA GLN A 91 10.61 -1.01 -13.01
C GLN A 91 9.52 -0.09 -13.54
N ARG A 92 8.49 -0.67 -14.17
CA ARG A 92 7.34 0.09 -14.67
C ARG A 92 6.55 0.77 -13.55
N VAL A 93 6.31 0.06 -12.44
CA VAL A 93 5.58 0.64 -11.30
C VAL A 93 6.39 1.75 -10.62
N ALA A 94 7.71 1.57 -10.48
CA ALA A 94 8.60 2.59 -9.91
C ALA A 94 8.70 3.84 -10.81
N ALA A 95 8.85 3.65 -12.13
CA ALA A 95 8.81 4.74 -13.10
C ALA A 95 7.50 5.53 -13.00
N ALA A 96 6.37 4.83 -12.97
CA ALA A 96 5.07 5.50 -12.88
C ALA A 96 4.84 6.18 -11.53
N LEU A 97 5.38 5.64 -10.42
CA LEU A 97 5.42 6.34 -9.13
C LEU A 97 6.18 7.67 -9.24
N ILE A 98 7.36 7.69 -9.88
CA ILE A 98 8.14 8.92 -10.07
C ILE A 98 7.32 9.96 -10.84
N ASP A 99 6.72 9.55 -11.96
CA ASP A 99 5.91 10.46 -12.78
C ASP A 99 4.68 10.97 -12.02
N LEU A 100 4.03 10.11 -11.22
CA LEU A 100 2.91 10.50 -10.37
C LEU A 100 3.33 11.49 -9.28
N LEU A 101 4.46 11.26 -8.60
CA LEU A 101 4.98 12.18 -7.58
C LEU A 101 5.30 13.56 -8.18
N LYS A 102 5.92 13.59 -9.36
CA LYS A 102 6.18 14.84 -10.09
C LYS A 102 4.88 15.56 -10.45
N HIS A 103 3.87 14.81 -10.90
CA HIS A 103 2.58 15.36 -11.25
C HIS A 103 1.86 15.97 -10.03
N LEU A 104 1.86 15.26 -8.91
CA LEU A 104 1.31 15.73 -7.64
C LEU A 104 2.06 16.95 -7.12
N GLN A 105 3.39 16.96 -7.18
CA GLN A 105 4.20 18.12 -6.79
C GLN A 105 3.85 19.37 -7.61
N ALA A 106 3.57 19.21 -8.91
CA ALA A 106 3.24 20.31 -9.80
C ALA A 106 1.79 20.82 -9.62
N LYS A 107 0.83 19.92 -9.37
CA LYS A 107 -0.59 20.27 -9.26
C LYS A 107 -1.06 20.61 -7.84
N THR A 108 -0.47 19.94 -6.85
CA THR A 108 -0.88 19.97 -5.45
C THR A 108 0.38 19.91 -4.57
N PRO A 109 1.23 20.97 -4.57
CA PRO A 109 2.51 20.96 -3.86
C PRO A 109 2.38 20.65 -2.36
N GLU A 110 1.25 20.99 -1.75
CA GLU A 110 0.94 20.71 -0.35
C GLU A 110 0.75 19.20 -0.04
N ALA A 111 0.43 18.39 -1.05
CA ALA A 111 0.29 16.94 -0.92
C ALA A 111 1.63 16.21 -0.98
N VAL A 112 2.70 16.88 -1.44
CA VAL A 112 4.04 16.30 -1.56
C VAL A 112 5.04 17.14 -0.74
N PRO A 113 5.47 16.65 0.44
CA PRO A 113 6.31 17.43 1.34
C PRO A 113 7.72 17.61 0.77
N GLY A 114 8.12 18.86 0.52
CA GLY A 114 9.47 19.18 0.06
C GLY A 114 9.73 18.73 -1.37
N ASN A 115 10.88 18.10 -1.62
CA ASN A 115 11.16 17.42 -2.89
C ASN A 115 11.69 16.01 -2.58
N PRO A 116 10.82 15.04 -2.30
CA PRO A 116 11.23 13.79 -1.67
C PRO A 116 12.17 12.95 -2.54
N LEU A 117 12.08 13.07 -3.87
CA LEU A 117 12.99 12.41 -4.80
C LEU A 117 14.39 13.04 -4.73
N LEU A 118 14.49 14.37 -4.79
CA LEU A 118 15.75 15.08 -4.64
C LEU A 118 16.36 14.87 -3.25
N ASP A 119 15.56 14.98 -2.19
CA ASP A 119 16.03 14.87 -0.81
C ASP A 119 16.54 13.45 -0.50
N ARG A 120 15.83 12.42 -0.98
CA ARG A 120 16.21 11.01 -0.75
C ARG A 120 17.38 10.55 -1.62
N TYR A 121 17.38 10.95 -2.89
CA TYR A 121 18.26 10.38 -3.90
C TYR A 121 19.36 11.33 -4.38
N SER A 122 19.30 12.61 -4.00
CA SER A 122 20.21 13.65 -4.47
C SER A 122 20.22 13.78 -6.00
N LEU A 123 19.06 13.50 -6.62
CA LEU A 123 18.83 13.57 -8.06
C LEU A 123 17.54 14.35 -8.33
N ASP A 124 17.62 15.36 -9.17
CA ASP A 124 16.47 16.20 -9.52
C ASP A 124 15.57 15.51 -10.57
N PRO A 125 14.27 15.30 -10.29
CA PRO A 125 13.35 14.68 -11.23
C PRO A 125 12.81 15.61 -12.33
N ALA A 126 13.05 16.93 -12.28
CA ALA A 126 12.34 17.94 -13.09
C ALA A 126 12.33 17.64 -14.60
N HIS A 127 13.46 17.20 -15.16
CA HIS A 127 13.64 17.03 -16.61
C HIS A 127 13.73 15.57 -17.07
N LEU A 128 13.47 14.61 -16.18
CA LEU A 128 13.60 13.18 -16.47
C LEU A 128 12.22 12.52 -16.43
N THR A 129 11.91 11.66 -17.41
CA THR A 129 10.77 10.74 -17.26
C THR A 129 11.01 9.79 -16.08
N GLY A 130 9.97 9.15 -15.55
CA GLY A 130 10.14 8.14 -14.50
C GLY A 130 11.15 7.05 -14.87
N GLU A 131 11.10 6.57 -16.11
CA GLU A 131 12.07 5.59 -16.63
C GLU A 131 13.50 6.14 -16.68
N SER A 132 13.67 7.37 -17.21
CA SER A 132 15.00 8.00 -17.31
C SER A 132 15.59 8.33 -15.95
N TYR A 133 14.75 8.77 -15.00
CA TYR A 133 15.14 9.02 -13.62
C TYR A 133 15.58 7.72 -12.95
N LEU A 134 14.81 6.64 -13.13
CA LEU A 134 15.13 5.34 -12.56
C LEU A 134 16.46 4.80 -13.09
N ALA A 135 16.70 4.92 -14.40
CA ALA A 135 17.97 4.51 -15.02
C ALA A 135 19.15 5.35 -14.50
N ALA A 136 19.03 6.69 -14.47
CA ALA A 136 20.08 7.57 -13.95
C ALA A 136 20.39 7.30 -12.46
N LEU A 137 19.36 7.00 -11.67
CA LEU A 137 19.53 6.61 -10.27
C LEU A 137 20.23 5.25 -10.14
N ALA A 138 19.91 4.30 -11.01
CA ALA A 138 20.56 2.99 -11.03
C ALA A 138 22.05 3.09 -11.36
N ASP A 139 22.41 3.90 -12.35
CA ASP A 139 23.81 4.15 -12.72
C ASP A 139 24.61 4.75 -11.56
N SER A 140 24.01 5.71 -10.84
CA SER A 140 24.69 6.41 -9.74
C SER A 140 24.79 5.60 -8.43
N ARG A 141 23.86 4.68 -8.15
CA ARG A 141 23.79 4.00 -6.83
C ARG A 141 23.94 2.48 -6.87
N HIS A 142 23.64 1.84 -7.99
CA HIS A 142 23.54 0.37 -8.10
C HIS A 142 24.25 -0.19 -9.32
N GLN A 143 25.25 0.51 -9.87
CA GLN A 143 26.04 0.04 -11.02
C GLN A 143 25.17 -0.30 -12.25
N GLY A 144 24.08 0.45 -12.44
CA GLY A 144 23.13 0.23 -13.54
C GLY A 144 22.05 -0.83 -13.28
N ASP A 145 21.97 -1.40 -12.06
CA ASP A 145 20.90 -2.35 -11.71
C ASP A 145 19.56 -1.63 -11.48
N ILE A 146 18.78 -1.53 -12.55
CA ILE A 146 17.47 -0.86 -12.57
C ILE A 146 16.45 -1.60 -11.68
N GLU A 147 16.45 -2.93 -11.68
CA GLU A 147 15.50 -3.73 -10.90
C GLU A 147 15.71 -3.52 -9.39
N ARG A 148 16.97 -3.55 -8.94
CA ARG A 148 17.31 -3.27 -7.54
C ARG A 148 16.92 -1.85 -7.15
N THR A 149 17.13 -0.89 -8.04
CA THR A 149 16.76 0.51 -7.83
C THR A 149 15.25 0.69 -7.72
N ALA A 150 14.49 0.04 -8.61
CA ALA A 150 13.03 0.05 -8.61
C ALA A 150 12.46 -0.49 -7.29
N ARG A 151 12.96 -1.65 -6.84
CA ARG A 151 12.55 -2.25 -5.56
C ARG A 151 12.90 -1.34 -4.39
N GLN A 152 14.07 -0.70 -4.39
CA GLN A 152 14.42 0.26 -3.34
C GLN A 152 13.43 1.42 -3.31
N MET A 153 13.12 2.00 -4.47
CA MET A 153 12.23 3.14 -4.57
C MET A 153 10.81 2.85 -4.09
N LEU A 154 10.24 1.72 -4.53
CA LEU A 154 8.92 1.28 -4.07
C LEU A 154 8.93 1.03 -2.56
N ASN A 155 9.98 0.43 -2.03
CA ASN A 155 10.11 0.20 -0.59
C ASN A 155 10.27 1.50 0.22
N ASP A 156 11.03 2.46 -0.29
CA ASP A 156 11.19 3.77 0.35
C ASP A 156 9.84 4.50 0.40
N PHE A 157 9.05 4.46 -0.68
CA PHE A 157 7.69 4.98 -0.68
C PHE A 157 6.77 4.26 0.32
N ARG A 158 6.69 2.93 0.25
CA ARG A 158 5.80 2.10 1.11
C ARG A 158 6.13 2.20 2.60
N LYS A 159 7.37 2.57 2.96
CA LYS A 159 7.81 2.83 4.34
C LYS A 159 7.62 4.29 4.77
N GLY A 160 7.14 5.17 3.89
CA GLY A 160 6.99 6.60 4.16
C GLY A 160 8.31 7.37 4.21
N ILE A 161 9.41 6.81 3.70
CA ILE A 161 10.72 7.48 3.65
C ILE A 161 10.68 8.67 2.70
N LEU A 162 9.88 8.57 1.62
CA LEU A 162 9.59 9.69 0.71
C LEU A 162 8.55 10.67 1.28
N GLY A 163 8.14 10.53 2.54
CA GLY A 163 7.09 11.33 3.15
C GLY A 163 5.72 10.65 3.15
N ALA A 164 4.78 11.25 3.89
CA ALA A 164 3.38 10.82 3.93
C ALA A 164 2.62 11.45 2.75
N ILE A 165 2.49 10.70 1.66
CA ILE A 165 1.93 11.19 0.40
C ILE A 165 0.69 10.37 0.06
N ALA A 166 -0.44 11.05 -0.19
CA ALA A 166 -1.63 10.45 -0.74
C ALA A 166 -1.54 10.42 -2.27
N LEU A 167 -1.79 9.25 -2.88
CA LEU A 167 -1.81 9.11 -4.34
C LEU A 167 -3.16 9.50 -4.98
N GLU A 168 -4.16 9.76 -4.14
CA GLU A 168 -5.48 10.22 -4.53
C GLU A 168 -5.89 11.38 -3.64
N MET A 169 -6.33 12.47 -4.27
CA MET A 169 -6.90 13.61 -3.58
C MET A 169 -8.42 13.46 -3.53
N PRO A 170 -9.10 13.98 -2.49
CA PRO A 170 -10.55 14.05 -2.47
C PRO A 170 -11.07 14.77 -3.71
N LEU A 171 -12.20 14.29 -4.25
CA LEU A 171 -12.95 14.96 -5.31
C LEU A 171 -13.50 16.32 -4.85
#